data_AF-A0A7U3CZ00-F1
#
_entry.id   AF-A0A7U3CZ00-F1
#
_cell.length_a   1.000
_cell.length_b   1.000
_cell.length_c   1.000
_cell.angle_alpha   90.00
_cell.angle_beta   90.00
_cell.angle_gamma   90.00
#
_symmetry.space_group_name_H-M   'P 1'
#
loop_
_entity.id
_entity.type
_entity.pdbx_description
1 polymer ?
#
loop_
_entity_poly.entity_id
_entity_poly.type
_entity_poly.pdbx_seq_one_letter_code
_entity_poly.pdbx_strand_id
1 'polypeptide(L)'
;MYKIFIGKNLKSNIILGDGIEYMESHGNMYNIVILDAYVDENMPEEFFSDRMINAASSSLMGNGVLAINYTLTSLGIANSKKLTKALAKMFEVYTLSMPPISGNRVVICLKGVDAGKLRAIGSMPKLKEEHAYITKAYSNMDEDNQEVI
;
A
#
# COMPACT_ATOMS: atom_id res chain seq x y z
N MET A 1 -17.33 -18.67 -7.28
CA MET A 1 -16.02 -19.37 -7.37
C MET A 1 -15.04 -18.42 -8.03
N TYR A 2 -14.11 -17.83 -7.28
CA TYR A 2 -13.17 -16.85 -7.81
C TYR A 2 -11.99 -17.54 -8.48
N LYS A 3 -11.69 -17.17 -9.73
CA LYS A 3 -10.47 -17.60 -10.42
C LYS A 3 -9.37 -16.59 -10.12
N ILE A 4 -8.37 -17.00 -9.33
CA ILE A 4 -7.17 -16.21 -9.09
C ILE A 4 -6.23 -16.43 -10.28
N PHE A 5 -5.95 -15.37 -11.03
CA PHE A 5 -5.01 -15.41 -12.15
C PHE A 5 -3.60 -15.14 -11.63
N ILE A 6 -2.79 -16.19 -11.50
CA ILE A 6 -1.38 -16.08 -11.12
C ILE A 6 -0.57 -16.24 -12.41
N GLY A 7 0.18 -15.20 -12.81
CA GLY A 7 1.03 -15.24 -14.01
C GLY A 7 1.99 -16.43 -13.99
N LYS A 8 2.29 -17.01 -15.17
CA LYS A 8 3.00 -18.30 -15.33
C LYS A 8 4.38 -18.43 -14.66
N ASN A 9 4.96 -17.35 -14.13
CA ASN A 9 6.26 -17.32 -13.46
C ASN A 9 6.24 -16.67 -12.07
N LEU A 10 5.07 -16.44 -11.47
CA LEU A 10 4.99 -15.85 -10.13
C LEU A 10 5.31 -16.92 -9.08
N LYS A 11 6.47 -16.79 -8.43
CA LYS A 11 6.73 -17.50 -7.18
C LYS A 11 6.02 -16.74 -6.06
N SER A 12 4.96 -17.32 -5.51
CA SER A 12 4.19 -16.72 -4.42
C SER A 12 4.11 -17.69 -3.25
N ASN A 13 4.22 -17.14 -2.04
CA ASN A 13 3.96 -17.84 -0.80
C ASN A 13 2.77 -17.14 -0.13
N ILE A 14 1.72 -17.90 0.20
CA ILE A 14 0.53 -17.38 0.88
C ILE A 14 0.61 -17.83 2.32
N ILE A 15 0.45 -16.88 3.24
CA ILE A 15 0.50 -17.11 4.68
C ILE A 15 -0.79 -16.55 5.27
N LEU A 16 -1.46 -17.36 6.09
CA LEU A 16 -2.64 -16.94 6.83
C LEU A 16 -2.19 -16.58 8.25
N GLY A 17 -2.34 -15.32 8.64
CA GLY A 17 -1.94 -14.83 9.96
C GLY A 17 -1.99 -13.31 10.06
N ASP A 18 -1.57 -12.80 11.22
CA ASP A 18 -1.42 -11.36 11.45
C ASP A 18 -0.18 -10.84 10.70
N GLY A 19 -0.39 -9.88 9.80
CA GLY A 19 0.68 -9.30 8.98
C GLY A 19 1.70 -8.50 9.79
N ILE A 20 1.30 -7.88 10.91
CA ILE A 20 2.20 -7.13 11.79
C ILE A 20 3.13 -8.11 12.50
N GLU A 21 2.59 -9.16 13.11
CA GLU A 21 3.40 -10.20 13.79
C GLU A 21 4.36 -10.90 12.80
N TYR A 22 3.88 -11.14 11.58
CA TYR A 22 4.72 -11.70 10.53
C TYR A 22 5.88 -10.77 10.17
N MET A 23 5.65 -9.45 10.05
CA MET A 23 6.73 -8.49 9.79
C MET A 23 7.73 -8.41 10.96
N GLU A 24 7.24 -8.42 12.21
CA GLU A 24 8.07 -8.38 13.42
C GLU A 24 9.07 -9.55 13.49
N SER A 25 8.69 -10.71 12.97
CA SER A 25 9.54 -11.91 12.94
C SER A 25 10.50 -11.98 11.74
N HIS A 26 10.42 -11.06 10.77
CA HIS A 26 11.18 -11.10 9.52
C HIS A 26 11.92 -9.80 9.22
N GLY A 27 12.93 -9.48 10.03
CA GLY A 27 13.76 -8.29 9.88
C GLY A 27 14.67 -8.30 8.63
N ASN A 28 14.82 -7.14 7.98
CA ASN A 28 15.74 -6.88 6.87
C ASN A 28 15.59 -7.88 5.69
N MET A 29 14.36 -8.30 5.41
CA MET A 29 14.06 -9.37 4.46
C MET A 29 13.49 -8.86 3.14
N TYR A 30 12.76 -7.74 3.17
CA TYR A 30 11.98 -7.30 2.02
C TYR A 30 12.53 -6.02 1.39
N ASN A 31 12.55 -5.97 0.05
CA ASN A 31 12.80 -4.72 -0.67
C ASN A 31 11.56 -3.83 -0.70
N ILE A 32 10.37 -4.45 -0.76
CA ILE A 32 9.09 -3.74 -0.85
C ILE A 32 8.09 -4.43 0.08
N VAL A 33 7.36 -3.63 0.84
CA VAL A 33 6.18 -4.04 1.61
C VAL A 33 5.01 -3.22 1.08
N ILE A 34 3.90 -3.89 0.76
CA ILE A 34 2.67 -3.25 0.31
C ILE A 34 1.59 -3.56 1.35
N LEU A 35 0.99 -2.50 1.90
CA LEU A 35 -0.13 -2.57 2.81
C LEU A 35 -1.39 -2.17 2.06
N ASP A 36 -2.24 -3.15 1.81
CA ASP A 36 -3.55 -3.00 1.19
C ASP A 36 -4.54 -3.78 2.05
N ALA A 37 -4.95 -3.18 3.16
CA ALA A 37 -5.76 -3.83 4.19
C ALA A 37 -6.86 -2.90 4.67
N TYR A 38 -8.09 -3.40 4.59
CA TYR A 38 -9.30 -2.69 4.95
C TYR A 38 -10.25 -3.63 5.67
N VAL A 39 -10.98 -3.08 6.64
CA VAL A 39 -12.19 -3.68 7.20
C VAL A 39 -13.32 -2.74 6.81
N ASP A 40 -14.26 -3.26 6.03
CA ASP A 40 -15.28 -2.48 5.31
C ASP A 40 -14.63 -1.42 4.41
N GLU A 41 -14.68 -0.14 4.81
CA GLU A 41 -14.11 1.00 4.08
C GLU A 41 -12.97 1.68 4.84
N ASN A 42 -12.59 1.16 6.00
CA ASN A 42 -11.61 1.80 6.89
C ASN A 42 -10.36 0.95 7.07
N MET A 43 -9.22 1.64 7.09
CA MET A 43 -7.96 1.03 7.52
C MET A 43 -8.02 0.78 9.03
N PRO A 44 -7.62 -0.42 9.52
CA PRO A 44 -7.60 -0.71 10.95
C PRO A 44 -6.72 0.27 11.74
N GLU A 45 -7.12 0.62 12.98
CA GLU A 45 -6.40 1.62 13.79
C GLU A 45 -4.95 1.19 14.10
N GLU A 46 -4.71 -0.11 14.16
CA GLU A 46 -3.41 -0.72 14.40
C GLU A 46 -2.38 -0.33 13.33
N PHE A 47 -2.83 -0.02 12.11
CA PHE A 47 -1.97 0.45 11.01
C PHE A 47 -1.47 1.88 11.24
N PHE A 48 -2.02 2.62 12.19
CA PHE A 48 -1.53 3.93 12.59
C PHE A 48 -0.60 3.88 13.81
N SER A 49 -0.38 2.68 14.38
CA SER A 49 0.41 2.50 15.59
C SER A 49 1.91 2.56 15.31
N ASP A 50 2.69 3.01 16.30
CA ASP A 50 4.15 2.94 16.23
C ASP A 50 4.61 1.47 16.10
N ARG A 51 3.84 0.49 16.62
CA ARG A 51 4.11 -0.94 16.46
C ARG A 51 4.15 -1.34 14.98
N MET A 52 3.11 -1.01 14.20
CA MET A 52 3.06 -1.32 12.77
C MET A 52 4.21 -0.65 12.03
N ILE A 53 4.45 0.65 12.28
CA ILE A 53 5.49 1.43 11.62
C ILE A 53 6.88 0.84 11.90
N ASN A 54 7.15 0.45 13.15
CA ASN A 54 8.38 -0.21 13.54
C ASN A 54 8.53 -1.59 12.86
N ALA A 55 7.47 -2.40 12.85
CA ALA A 55 7.45 -3.70 12.20
C ALA A 55 7.78 -3.56 10.71
N ALA A 56 7.08 -2.69 9.99
CA ALA A 56 7.32 -2.42 8.57
C ALA A 56 8.72 -1.86 8.30
N SER A 57 9.21 -0.94 9.13
CA SER A 57 10.57 -0.41 8.97
C SER A 57 11.61 -1.50 9.20
N SER A 58 11.44 -2.32 10.24
CA SER A 58 12.40 -3.38 10.58
C SER A 58 12.44 -4.49 9.54
N SER A 59 11.31 -4.84 8.93
CA SER A 59 11.23 -5.89 7.90
C SER A 59 11.85 -5.48 6.56
N LEU A 60 11.88 -4.16 6.30
CA LEU A 60 12.48 -3.61 5.09
C LEU A 60 14.01 -3.60 5.14
N MET A 61 14.62 -3.88 3.99
CA MET A 61 16.03 -3.65 3.74
C MET A 61 16.41 -2.16 3.83
N GLY A 62 17.70 -1.85 3.95
CA GLY A 62 18.20 -0.47 4.16
C GLY A 62 17.81 0.56 3.08
N ASN A 63 17.37 0.13 1.90
CA ASN A 63 16.85 0.94 0.80
C ASN A 63 15.40 0.55 0.41
N GLY A 64 14.66 -0.03 1.34
CA GLY A 64 13.35 -0.60 1.10
C GLY A 64 12.24 0.44 0.96
N VAL A 65 11.13 0.00 0.37
CA VAL A 65 9.93 0.82 0.13
C VAL A 65 8.73 0.23 0.85
N LEU A 66 8.04 1.04 1.63
CA LEU A 66 6.71 0.74 2.14
C LEU A 66 5.69 1.51 1.29
N ALA A 67 4.73 0.80 0.68
CA ALA A 67 3.61 1.40 -0.03
C ALA A 67 2.31 1.08 0.73
N ILE A 68 1.48 2.09 0.96
CA ILE A 68 0.23 1.97 1.71
C ILE A 68 -0.90 2.49 0.83
N ASN A 69 -1.86 1.63 0.49
CA ASN A 69 -3.11 2.06 -0.10
C ASN A 69 -3.97 2.71 0.99
N TYR A 70 -4.47 3.91 0.74
CA TYR A 70 -5.19 4.71 1.72
C TYR A 70 -6.40 5.42 1.10
N THR A 71 -7.59 5.10 1.58
CA THR A 71 -8.84 5.70 1.09
C THR A 71 -9.17 6.97 1.89
N LEU A 72 -9.40 8.07 1.19
CA LEU A 72 -9.84 9.33 1.76
C LEU A 72 -11.36 9.37 1.90
N THR A 73 -11.87 8.82 2.99
CA THR A 73 -13.16 9.24 3.52
C THR A 73 -13.01 10.61 4.22
N SER A 74 -14.11 11.28 4.55
CA SER A 74 -14.09 12.53 5.33
C SER A 74 -13.37 12.37 6.69
N LEU A 75 -13.51 11.21 7.34
CA LEU A 75 -12.70 10.78 8.49
C LEU A 75 -11.24 10.46 8.09
N GLY A 76 -11.05 9.84 6.92
CA GLY A 76 -9.75 9.49 6.35
C GLY A 76 -8.81 10.68 6.15
N ILE A 77 -9.30 11.90 5.90
CA ILE A 77 -8.45 13.10 5.72
C ILE A 77 -7.71 13.50 7.01
N ALA A 78 -8.38 13.44 8.17
CA ALA A 78 -7.75 13.77 9.45
C ALA A 78 -6.70 12.71 9.81
N ASN A 79 -7.05 11.44 9.61
CA ASN A 79 -6.18 10.29 9.86
C ASN A 79 -4.98 10.25 8.90
N SER A 80 -5.10 10.76 7.67
CA SER A 80 -4.00 10.77 6.71
C SER A 80 -2.85 11.66 7.19
N LYS A 81 -3.15 12.80 7.83
CA LYS A 81 -2.11 13.69 8.40
C LYS A 81 -1.42 13.06 9.60
N LYS A 82 -2.17 12.34 10.44
CA LYS A 82 -1.62 11.62 11.59
C LYS A 82 -0.68 10.50 11.13
N LEU A 83 -1.13 9.73 10.13
CA LEU A 83 -0.36 8.65 9.51
C LEU A 83 0.96 9.15 8.90
N THR A 84 0.90 10.16 8.02
CA THR A 84 2.11 10.69 7.37
C THR A 84 3.10 11.26 8.37
N LYS A 85 2.62 11.93 9.43
CA LYS A 85 3.47 12.44 10.51
C LYS A 85 4.14 11.30 11.30
N ALA A 86 3.43 10.21 11.55
CA ALA A 86 3.99 9.06 12.25
C ALA A 86 5.05 8.35 11.39
N LEU A 87 4.75 8.13 10.10
CA LEU A 87 5.67 7.51 9.14
C LEU A 87 6.94 8.36 8.92
N ALA A 88 6.80 9.69 8.90
CA ALA A 88 7.93 10.62 8.70
C ALA A 88 9.01 10.54 9.79
N LYS A 89 8.74 9.89 10.94
CA LYS A 89 9.75 9.64 11.97
C LYS A 89 10.82 8.63 11.52
N MET A 90 10.47 7.71 10.61
CA MET A 90 11.32 6.59 10.21
C MET A 90 11.56 6.50 8.70
N PHE A 91 10.74 7.19 7.92
CA PHE A 91 10.74 7.13 6.47
C PHE A 91 10.75 8.52 5.88
N GLU A 92 11.26 8.61 4.66
CA GLU A 92 10.92 9.72 3.79
C GLU A 92 9.56 9.45 3.12
N VAL A 93 8.59 10.35 3.29
CA VAL A 93 7.19 10.09 2.94
C VAL A 93 6.74 10.90 1.73
N TYR A 94 6.11 10.22 0.79
CA TYR A 94 5.52 10.75 -0.43
C TYR A 94 4.06 10.33 -0.51
N THR A 95 3.25 11.12 -1.21
CA THR A 95 1.84 10.79 -1.44
C THR A 95 1.54 10.94 -2.92
N LEU A 96 1.08 9.85 -3.52
CA LEU A 96 0.55 9.82 -4.87
C LEU A 96 -0.96 9.99 -4.77
N SER A 97 -1.45 11.11 -5.30
CA SER A 97 -2.88 11.34 -5.40
C SER A 97 -3.37 10.83 -6.74
N MET A 98 -4.30 9.88 -6.72
CA MET A 98 -5.06 9.51 -7.92
C MET A 98 -6.06 10.62 -8.25
N PRO A 99 -6.63 10.65 -9.47
CA PRO A 99 -7.59 11.67 -9.87
C PRO A 99 -8.73 11.83 -8.83
N PRO A 100 -9.30 13.05 -8.69
CA PRO A 100 -10.14 13.45 -7.56
C PRO A 100 -11.35 12.54 -7.28
N ILE A 101 -11.81 11.82 -8.29
CA ILE A 101 -13.04 11.00 -8.27
C ILE A 101 -12.82 9.69 -7.50
N SER A 102 -11.57 9.21 -7.41
CA SER A 102 -11.29 7.86 -6.89
C SER A 102 -11.20 7.74 -5.37
N GLY A 103 -11.07 8.85 -4.63
CA GLY A 103 -10.89 8.83 -3.18
C GLY A 103 -9.59 8.16 -2.67
N ASN A 104 -8.89 7.38 -3.49
CA ASN A 104 -7.70 6.64 -3.07
C ASN A 104 -6.40 7.45 -3.21
N ARG A 105 -5.51 7.25 -2.24
CA ARG A 105 -4.14 7.75 -2.21
C ARG A 105 -3.20 6.61 -1.94
N VAL A 106 -2.04 6.64 -2.57
CA VAL A 106 -0.94 5.75 -2.21
C VAL A 106 0.09 6.55 -1.44
N VAL A 107 0.35 6.16 -0.20
CA VAL A 107 1.44 6.71 0.60
C VAL A 107 2.68 5.86 0.35
N ILE A 108 3.75 6.48 -0.15
CA ILE A 108 5.03 5.82 -0.42
C ILE A 108 6.04 6.27 0.62
N CYS A 109 6.66 5.33 1.30
CA CYS A 109 7.61 5.55 2.38
C CYS A 109 8.95 4.90 2.02
N LEU A 110 10.02 5.69 2.02
CA LEU A 110 11.37 5.21 1.70
C LEU A 110 12.20 5.07 2.97
N LYS A 111 12.84 3.92 3.14
CA LYS A 111 13.84 3.69 4.19
C LYS A 111 15.23 3.94 3.63
N GLY A 112 15.99 4.85 4.22
CA GLY A 112 17.41 5.07 3.90
C GLY A 112 17.74 5.46 2.45
N VAL A 113 16.75 5.79 1.62
CA VAL A 113 16.93 6.31 0.26
C VAL A 113 16.84 7.82 0.29
N ASP A 114 17.82 8.50 -0.30
CA ASP A 114 17.79 9.93 -0.55
C ASP A 114 16.73 10.26 -1.63
N ALA A 115 15.76 11.10 -1.27
CA ALA A 115 14.83 11.85 -2.11
C ALA A 115 15.26 12.08 -3.57
N GLY A 116 16.52 12.50 -3.76
CA GLY A 116 17.07 12.87 -5.05
C GLY A 116 17.08 11.71 -6.06
N LYS A 117 17.11 10.46 -5.59
CA LYS A 117 17.14 9.26 -6.46
C LYS A 117 15.77 8.88 -7.02
N LEU A 118 14.66 9.17 -6.33
CA LEU A 118 13.32 8.92 -6.87
C LEU A 118 12.97 9.87 -8.02
N ARG A 119 13.46 11.11 -7.99
CA ARG A 119 13.20 12.10 -9.06
C ARG A 119 13.80 11.71 -10.41
N ALA A 120 14.78 10.81 -10.42
CA ALA A 120 15.40 10.26 -11.63
C ALA A 120 14.59 9.11 -12.26
N ILE A 121 13.66 8.53 -11.50
CA ILE A 121 12.68 7.57 -12.03
C ILE A 121 11.60 8.44 -12.68
N GLY A 122 11.75 8.66 -13.99
CA GLY A 122 10.80 9.44 -14.79
C GLY A 122 9.36 8.98 -14.59
N SER A 123 8.44 9.80 -15.11
CA SER A 123 6.98 9.60 -15.14
C SER A 123 6.60 8.12 -15.09
N MET A 124 5.70 7.73 -14.17
CA MET A 124 5.21 6.35 -14.08
C MET A 124 5.00 5.78 -15.48
N PRO A 125 5.53 4.59 -15.78
CA PRO A 125 5.25 3.96 -17.06
C PRO A 125 3.74 3.91 -17.22
N LYS A 126 3.22 4.51 -18.30
CA LYS A 126 1.80 4.41 -18.62
C LYS A 126 1.45 2.93 -18.59
N LEU A 127 0.37 2.58 -17.88
CA LEU A 127 -0.17 1.22 -17.95
C LEU A 127 -0.32 0.88 -19.43
N LYS A 128 0.41 -0.12 -19.88
CA LYS A 128 0.29 -0.63 -21.24
C LYS A 128 -1.10 -1.24 -21.40
N GLU A 129 -1.66 -1.20 -22.61
CA GLU A 129 -2.98 -1.79 -22.91
C GLU A 129 -3.10 -3.25 -22.47
N GLU A 130 -1.98 -4.00 -22.49
CA GLU A 130 -1.90 -5.38 -22.01
C GLU A 130 -2.25 -5.55 -20.52
N HIS A 131 -2.23 -4.47 -19.73
CA HIS A 131 -2.62 -4.44 -18.31
C HIS A 131 -4.02 -3.83 -18.09
N ALA A 132 -4.79 -3.55 -19.14
CA ALA A 132 -6.14 -2.98 -19.02
C ALA A 132 -7.10 -3.86 -18.17
N TYR A 133 -6.81 -5.15 -18.04
CA TYR A 133 -7.54 -6.06 -17.15
C TYR A 133 -7.43 -5.68 -15.67
N ILE A 134 -6.31 -5.07 -15.25
CA ILE A 134 -6.12 -4.57 -13.88
C ILE A 134 -7.10 -3.42 -13.64
N THR A 135 -7.12 -2.44 -14.55
CA THR A 135 -8.05 -1.31 -14.47
C THR A 135 -9.51 -1.77 -14.49
N LYS A 136 -9.84 -2.77 -15.32
CA LYS A 136 -11.18 -3.35 -15.41
C LYS A 136 -11.58 -4.10 -14.13
N ALA A 137 -10.64 -4.78 -13.47
CA ALA A 137 -10.89 -5.44 -12.20
C ALA A 137 -11.23 -4.42 -11.10
N TYR A 138 -10.51 -3.30 -11.03
CA TYR A 138 -10.80 -2.23 -10.08
C TYR A 138 -12.11 -1.48 -10.39
N SER A 139 -12.45 -1.24 -11.66
CA SER A 139 -13.73 -0.60 -12.01
C SER A 139 -14.96 -1.46 -11.71
N ASN A 140 -14.82 -2.78 -11.77
CA ASN A 140 -15.91 -3.70 -11.49
C ASN A 140 -16.11 -3.94 -9.98
N MET A 141 -15.12 -3.62 -9.13
CA MET A 141 -15.28 -3.68 -7.68
C MET A 141 -16.20 -2.57 -7.12
N ASP A 142 -16.35 -1.45 -7.84
CA ASP A 142 -17.31 -0.39 -7.49
C ASP A 142 -18.77 -0.77 -7.85
N GLU A 143 -18.98 -1.64 -8.84
CA GLU A 143 -20.32 -2.09 -9.26
C GLU A 143 -20.89 -3.17 -8.33
N ASP A 144 -20.05 -4.05 -7.79
CA ASP A 144 -20.49 -5.16 -6.91
C ASP A 144 -20.90 -4.70 -5.49
N ASN A 145 -20.67 -3.43 -5.12
CA ASN A 145 -21.13 -2.83 -3.86
C ASN A 145 -22.52 -2.15 -3.95
N GLN A 146 -23.21 -2.22 -5.09
CA GLN A 146 -24.56 -1.65 -5.25
C GLN A 146 -25.72 -2.65 -5.10
N GLU A 147 -25.47 -3.93 -4.78
CA GLU A 147 -26.53 -4.89 -4.48
C GLU A 147 -26.33 -5.59 -3.13
N VAL A 148 -26.61 -4.87 -2.04
CA VAL A 148 -27.17 -5.48 -0.82
C VAL A 148 -28.24 -4.53 -0.27
N ILE A 149 -29.50 -4.90 -0.42
CA ILE A 149 -30.66 -4.31 0.27
C ILE A 149 -30.65 -4.77 1.73
#